data_AF-A0A833R7P8-F1
#
_entry.id   AF-A0A833R7P8-F1
#
_cell.length_a   1.000
_cell.length_b   1.000
_cell.length_c   1.000
_cell.angle_alpha   90.00
_cell.angle_beta   90.00
_cell.angle_gamma   90.00
#
_symmetry.space_group_name_H-M   'P 1'
#
loop_
_entity.id
_entity.type
_entity.pdbx_description
1 polymer ?
#
loop_
_entity_poly.entity_id
_entity_poly.type
_entity_poly.pdbx_seq_one_letter_code
_entity_poly.pdbx_strand_id
1 'polypeptide(L)'
;MVHRGWLSIYTSANEQSKYDKVSAREQVLTEIQKLVNEYKDEEISITLTGHSLGACLATLSAIDIASNHLNKCHRSYSTAIPITAIVFASPKVGDSTFKNLFSSKQNLKLLRVRNEPDLIPTYPFVGYTEVA
;
A
#
# COMPACT_ATOMS: atom_id res chain seq x y z
N MET A 1 -14.39 -1.84 2.38
CA MET A 1 -14.10 -3.06 1.62
C MET A 1 -13.04 -2.79 0.56
N VAL A 2 -12.22 -3.79 0.23
CA VAL A 2 -11.20 -3.77 -0.83
C VAL A 2 -11.61 -4.73 -1.94
N HIS A 3 -11.24 -4.46 -3.19
CA HIS A 3 -11.52 -5.36 -4.30
C HIS A 3 -10.90 -6.74 -4.09
N ARG A 4 -11.71 -7.80 -4.23
CA ARG A 4 -11.33 -9.19 -3.92
C ARG A 4 -10.12 -9.68 -4.70
N GLY A 5 -10.00 -9.28 -5.97
CA GLY A 5 -8.86 -9.67 -6.80
C GLY A 5 -7.53 -9.09 -6.32
N TRP A 6 -7.53 -7.80 -5.93
CA TRP A 6 -6.33 -7.14 -5.41
C TRP A 6 -5.92 -7.77 -4.08
N LEU A 7 -6.91 -7.99 -3.21
CA LEU A 7 -6.69 -8.61 -1.91
C LEU A 7 -6.15 -10.04 -2.06
N SER A 8 -6.74 -10.85 -2.95
CA SER A 8 -6.29 -12.21 -3.21
C SER A 8 -4.82 -12.26 -3.63
N ILE A 9 -4.41 -11.43 -4.60
CA ILE A 9 -3.01 -11.37 -5.05
C ILE A 9 -2.09 -10.93 -3.90
N TYR A 10 -2.57 -10.02 -3.05
CA TYR A 10 -1.78 -9.49 -1.95
C TYR A 10 -1.60 -10.49 -0.80
N THR A 11 -2.62 -11.28 -0.47
CA THR A 11 -2.67 -12.08 0.77
C THR A 11 -2.60 -13.59 0.56
N SER A 12 -2.79 -14.10 -0.65
CA SER A 12 -2.75 -15.54 -0.89
C SER A 12 -1.32 -16.07 -0.75
N ALA A 13 -1.21 -17.31 -0.27
CA ALA A 13 0.03 -18.05 -0.16
C ALA A 13 -0.22 -19.53 -0.51
N ASN A 14 0.83 -20.23 -0.90
CA ASN A 14 0.81 -21.65 -1.20
C ASN A 14 2.03 -22.33 -0.58
N GLU A 15 1.82 -23.05 0.53
CA GLU A 15 2.88 -23.76 1.26
C GLU A 15 3.64 -24.79 0.42
N GLN A 16 2.97 -25.36 -0.60
CA GLN A 16 3.56 -26.36 -1.50
C GLN A 16 4.40 -25.72 -2.61
N SER A 17 4.29 -24.40 -2.79
CA SER A 17 5.07 -23.69 -3.78
C SER A 17 6.52 -23.50 -3.35
N LYS A 18 7.40 -23.37 -4.35
CA LYS A 18 8.79 -22.97 -4.12
C LYS A 18 8.93 -21.49 -3.79
N TYR A 19 8.04 -20.63 -4.29
CA TYR A 19 8.24 -19.17 -4.31
C TYR A 19 7.25 -18.40 -3.43
N ASP A 20 5.97 -18.77 -3.42
CA ASP A 20 4.90 -18.10 -2.68
C ASP A 20 4.46 -18.87 -1.43
N LYS A 21 5.42 -19.47 -0.71
CA LYS A 21 5.16 -20.13 0.60
C LYS A 21 4.49 -19.20 1.60
N VAL A 22 4.86 -17.92 1.53
CA VAL A 22 4.26 -16.81 2.28
C VAL A 22 3.76 -15.76 1.29
N SER A 23 2.73 -15.03 1.69
CA SER A 23 2.05 -14.06 0.82
C SER A 23 2.95 -12.88 0.44
N ALA A 24 2.62 -12.20 -0.67
CA ALA A 24 3.32 -10.97 -1.07
C ALA A 24 3.27 -9.91 0.05
N ARG A 25 2.12 -9.79 0.74
CA ARG A 25 1.96 -8.97 1.95
C ARG A 25 3.03 -9.29 2.99
N GLU A 26 3.14 -10.55 3.38
CA GLU A 26 4.04 -10.96 4.46
C GLU A 26 5.51 -10.70 4.10
N GLN A 27 5.90 -10.98 2.85
CA GLN A 27 7.25 -10.70 2.36
C GLN A 27 7.58 -9.20 2.46
N VAL A 28 6.69 -8.33 1.97
CA VAL A 28 6.89 -6.87 1.99
C VAL A 28 6.91 -6.32 3.41
N LEU A 29 5.94 -6.67 4.25
CA LEU A 29 5.86 -6.17 5.62
C LEU A 29 7.08 -6.60 6.46
N THR A 30 7.52 -7.84 6.28
CA THR A 30 8.72 -8.36 6.96
C THR A 30 9.96 -7.58 6.55
N GLU A 31 10.13 -7.32 5.26
CA GLU A 31 11.32 -6.62 4.78
C GLU A 31 11.32 -5.13 5.17
N ILE A 32 10.17 -4.46 5.10
CA ILE A 32 10.02 -3.09 5.61
C ILE A 32 10.40 -3.02 7.08
N GLN A 33 9.94 -3.96 7.91
CA GLN A 33 10.26 -3.97 9.33
C GLN A 33 11.76 -4.16 9.59
N LYS A 34 12.45 -4.98 8.79
CA LYS A 34 13.91 -5.14 8.89
C LYS A 34 14.63 -3.83 8.55
N LEU A 35 14.29 -3.21 7.41
CA LEU A 35 14.92 -1.98 6.95
C LEU A 35 14.68 -0.82 7.94
N VAL A 36 13.47 -0.68 8.47
CA VAL A 36 13.15 0.33 9.49
C VAL A 36 13.99 0.14 10.77
N ASN A 37 14.33 -1.10 11.12
CA ASN A 37 15.19 -1.38 12.26
C ASN A 37 16.68 -1.18 11.96
N GLU A 38 17.10 -1.49 10.74
CA GLU A 38 18.48 -1.31 10.27
C GLU A 38 18.84 0.18 10.23
N TYR A 39 18.00 1.00 9.61
CA TYR A 39 18.21 2.44 9.42
C TYR A 39 17.56 3.30 10.52
N LYS A 40 17.36 2.73 11.73
CA LYS A 40 16.65 3.41 12.83
C LYS A 40 17.32 4.68 13.37
N ASP A 41 18.59 4.86 13.04
CA ASP A 41 19.41 6.01 13.47
C ASP A 41 19.59 7.04 12.33
N GLU A 42 18.89 6.87 11.21
CA GLU A 42 18.90 7.76 10.05
C GLU A 42 17.51 8.36 9.80
N GLU A 43 17.46 9.47 9.08
CA GLU A 43 16.21 10.02 8.59
C GLU A 43 15.77 9.26 7.33
N ILE A 44 14.71 8.46 7.44
CA ILE A 44 14.22 7.62 6.35
C ILE A 44 12.78 7.96 5.95
N SER A 45 12.41 7.52 4.75
CA SER A 45 11.03 7.56 4.24
C SER A 45 10.69 6.25 3.53
N ILE A 46 9.39 5.91 3.47
CA ILE A 46 8.92 4.72 2.74
C ILE A 46 8.17 5.20 1.50
N THR A 47 8.69 4.85 0.32
CA THR A 47 8.05 5.17 -0.96
C THR A 47 7.60 3.91 -1.67
N LEU A 48 6.31 3.84 -2.02
CA LEU A 48 5.73 2.78 -2.82
C LEU A 48 5.37 3.30 -4.20
N THR A 49 5.61 2.49 -5.22
CA THR A 49 5.22 2.81 -6.59
C THR A 49 4.63 1.60 -7.28
N GLY A 50 3.82 1.86 -8.30
CA GLY A 50 3.21 0.83 -9.09
C GLY A 50 2.39 1.39 -10.24
N HIS A 51 2.25 0.59 -11.29
CA HIS A 51 1.45 0.89 -12.46
C HIS A 51 0.33 -0.15 -12.62
N SER A 52 -0.87 0.29 -13.01
CA SER A 52 -2.02 -0.60 -13.27
C SER A 52 -2.31 -1.51 -12.06
N LEU A 53 -2.28 -2.84 -12.19
CA LEU A 53 -2.40 -3.77 -11.04
C LEU A 53 -1.40 -3.44 -9.91
N GLY A 54 -0.15 -3.11 -10.25
CA GLY A 54 0.88 -2.74 -9.27
C GLY A 54 0.52 -1.49 -8.48
N ALA A 55 -0.23 -0.55 -9.08
CA ALA A 55 -0.73 0.64 -8.39
C ALA A 55 -1.73 0.29 -7.27
N CYS A 56 -2.61 -0.70 -7.51
CA CYS A 56 -3.50 -1.22 -6.50
C CYS A 56 -2.73 -1.84 -5.33
N LEU A 57 -1.72 -2.66 -5.64
CA LEU A 57 -0.88 -3.33 -4.62
C LEU A 57 -0.03 -2.34 -3.82
N ALA A 58 0.50 -1.30 -4.48
CA ALA A 58 1.22 -0.22 -3.82
C ALA A 58 0.29 0.54 -2.86
N THR A 59 -0.93 0.85 -3.29
CA THR A 59 -1.93 1.52 -2.45
C THR A 59 -2.32 0.67 -1.24
N LEU A 60 -2.54 -0.64 -1.43
CA LEU A 60 -2.85 -1.58 -0.34
C LEU A 60 -1.69 -1.73 0.64
N SER A 61 -0.47 -1.90 0.13
CA SER A 61 0.73 -2.01 0.96
C SER A 61 0.95 -0.76 1.79
N ALA A 62 0.75 0.43 1.22
CA ALA A 62 0.95 1.69 1.92
C ALA A 62 0.03 1.85 3.14
N ILE A 63 -1.27 1.54 2.98
CA ILE A 63 -2.22 1.60 4.09
C ILE A 63 -2.01 0.47 5.11
N ASP A 64 -1.55 -0.70 4.68
CA ASP A 64 -1.26 -1.83 5.57
C ASP A 64 -0.04 -1.53 6.45
N ILE A 65 1.04 -1.00 5.87
CA ILE A 65 2.22 -0.51 6.63
C ILE A 65 1.79 0.53 7.68
N ALA A 66 1.00 1.52 7.27
CA ALA A 66 0.53 2.59 8.17
C ALA A 66 -0.39 2.05 9.29
N SER A 67 -1.22 1.05 8.98
CA SER A 67 -2.21 0.49 9.91
C SER A 67 -1.59 -0.48 10.91
N ASN A 68 -0.53 -1.20 10.54
CA ASN A 68 0.24 -2.06 11.44
C ASN A 68 1.37 -1.31 12.16
N HIS A 69 1.49 0.01 11.95
CA HIS A 69 2.48 0.86 12.61
C HIS A 69 3.94 0.44 12.34
N LEU A 70 4.20 -0.17 11.18
CA LEU A 70 5.57 -0.56 10.80
C LEU A 70 6.45 0.65 10.45
N ASN A 71 5.85 1.84 10.35
CA ASN A 71 6.53 3.11 10.13
C ASN A 71 6.86 3.84 11.45
N LYS A 72 7.06 3.12 12.55
CA LYS A 72 7.51 3.67 13.83
C LYS A 72 8.91 3.15 14.17
N CYS A 73 9.84 4.06 14.47
CA CYS A 73 11.16 3.69 15.01
C CYS A 73 11.13 3.68 16.54
N HIS A 74 11.80 2.68 17.13
CA HIS A 74 11.86 2.48 18.59
C HIS A 74 12.44 3.65 19.39
N ARG A 75 13.24 4.54 18.78
CA ARG A 75 13.89 5.68 19.47
C ARG A 75 13.07 6.97 19.45
N SER A 76 12.18 7.14 18.48
CA SER A 76 11.32 8.33 18.36
C SER A 76 9.89 7.88 18.11
N TYR A 77 9.18 7.52 19.19
CA TYR A 77 7.73 7.32 19.11
C TYR A 77 6.98 8.62 18.78
N SER A 78 7.66 9.77 18.79
CA SER A 78 7.07 11.09 18.53
C SER A 78 6.86 11.40 17.05
N THR A 79 7.61 10.75 16.14
CA THR A 79 7.57 11.09 14.71
C THR A 79 7.56 9.82 13.88
N ALA A 80 6.40 9.46 13.32
CA ALA A 80 6.32 8.28 12.45
C ALA A 80 6.98 8.59 11.09
N ILE A 81 7.65 7.59 10.53
CA ILE A 81 8.27 7.64 9.21
C ILE A 81 7.19 7.96 8.17
N PRO A 82 7.39 8.97 7.29
CA PRO A 82 6.44 9.30 6.25
C PRO A 82 6.34 8.18 5.21
N ILE A 83 5.11 7.86 4.82
CA ILE A 83 4.79 6.88 3.78
C ILE A 83 4.20 7.63 2.59
N THR A 84 4.78 7.46 1.41
CA THR A 84 4.27 8.04 0.16
C THR A 84 4.06 6.96 -0.88
N ALA A 85 2.87 6.91 -1.47
CA ALA A 85 2.59 6.10 -2.63
C ALA A 85 2.48 7.01 -3.87
N ILE A 86 3.26 6.73 -4.91
CA ILE A 86 3.17 7.41 -6.21
C ILE A 86 2.79 6.36 -7.24
N VAL A 87 1.57 6.43 -7.76
CA VAL A 87 1.01 5.35 -8.55
C VAL A 87 0.47 5.83 -9.89
N PHE A 88 0.54 4.98 -10.90
CA PHE A 88 0.27 5.30 -12.29
C PHE A 88 -0.85 4.42 -12.84
N ALA A 89 -1.76 4.98 -13.63
CA ALA A 89 -2.88 4.24 -14.25
C ALA A 89 -3.64 3.38 -13.22
N SER A 90 -3.85 3.92 -12.01
CA SER A 90 -4.31 3.15 -10.85
C SER A 90 -5.83 2.92 -10.88
N PRO A 91 -6.30 1.66 -11.00
CA PRO A 91 -7.71 1.33 -10.77
C PRO A 91 -8.14 1.71 -9.35
N LYS A 92 -9.44 1.78 -9.12
CA LYS A 92 -10.02 1.96 -7.79
C LYS A 92 -9.80 0.71 -6.95
N VAL A 93 -9.38 0.93 -5.71
CA VAL A 93 -8.87 -0.14 -4.83
C VAL A 93 -9.93 -0.62 -3.83
N GLY A 94 -10.73 0.29 -3.29
CA GLY A 94 -11.74 0.00 -2.28
C GLY A 94 -12.92 0.95 -2.33
N ASP A 95 -13.83 0.78 -1.38
CA ASP A 95 -15.04 1.60 -1.21
C ASP A 95 -14.78 2.88 -0.37
N SER A 96 -15.86 3.62 -0.08
CA SER A 96 -15.81 4.83 0.77
C SER A 96 -15.21 4.57 2.15
N THR A 97 -15.48 3.41 2.76
CA THR A 97 -14.89 3.03 4.05
C THR A 97 -13.36 2.89 3.93
N PHE A 98 -12.87 2.28 2.85
CA PHE A 98 -11.44 2.21 2.58
C PHE A 98 -10.82 3.58 2.38
N LYS A 99 -11.47 4.48 1.62
CA LYS A 99 -11.03 5.87 1.46
C LYS A 99 -10.95 6.63 2.78
N ASN A 100 -11.96 6.49 3.63
CA ASN A 100 -12.00 7.16 4.93
C ASN A 100 -10.89 6.64 5.84
N LEU A 101 -10.67 5.33 5.88
CA LEU A 101 -9.56 4.73 6.61
C LEU A 101 -8.22 5.27 6.10
N PHE A 102 -8.02 5.33 4.79
CA PHE A 102 -6.78 5.86 4.20
C PHE A 102 -6.56 7.32 4.59
N SER A 103 -7.60 8.15 4.45
CA SER A 103 -7.54 9.58 4.77
C SER A 103 -7.30 9.85 6.25
N SER A 104 -7.64 8.91 7.14
CA SER A 104 -7.38 9.03 8.58
C SER A 104 -5.90 8.90 8.96
N LYS A 105 -5.03 8.42 8.05
CA LYS A 105 -3.61 8.21 8.31
C LYS A 105 -2.80 9.48 7.99
N GLN A 106 -2.45 10.26 9.01
CA GLN A 106 -1.75 11.55 8.83
C GLN A 106 -0.41 11.44 8.08
N ASN A 107 0.36 10.36 8.34
CA ASN A 107 1.70 10.14 7.79
C ASN A 107 1.70 9.36 6.46
N LEU A 108 0.53 9.20 5.83
CA LEU A 108 0.36 8.50 4.57
C LEU A 108 -0.13 9.47 3.50
N LYS A 109 0.60 9.54 2.39
CA LYS A 109 0.25 10.34 1.21
C LYS A 109 0.17 9.46 -0.03
N LEU A 110 -0.70 9.84 -0.96
CA LEU A 110 -0.92 9.13 -2.21
C LEU A 110 -1.06 10.12 -3.36
N LEU A 111 -0.18 10.01 -4.34
CA LEU A 111 -0.25 10.72 -5.61
C LEU A 111 -0.67 9.73 -6.70
N ARG A 112 -1.81 10.00 -7.34
CA ARG A 112 -2.32 9.21 -8.48
C ARG A 112 -2.08 9.95 -9.78
N VAL A 113 -1.19 9.42 -10.62
CA VAL A 113 -0.92 9.92 -11.96
C VAL A 113 -1.84 9.22 -12.94
N ARG A 114 -2.67 10.01 -13.62
CA ARG A 114 -3.63 9.55 -14.62
C ARG A 114 -3.30 10.15 -15.97
N ASN A 115 -3.31 9.30 -17.00
CA ASN A 115 -3.35 9.74 -18.38
C ASN A 115 -4.81 9.96 -18.79
N GLU A 116 -5.12 11.10 -19.42
CA GLU A 116 -6.51 11.47 -19.75
C GLU A 116 -7.24 10.40 -20.61
N PRO A 117 -6.67 9.91 -21.72
CA PRO A 117 -7.34 8.91 -22.56
C PRO A 117 -7.36 7.50 -21.94
N ASP A 118 -6.68 7.28 -20.81
CA ASP A 118 -6.66 5.98 -20.14
C ASP A 118 -7.92 5.77 -19.30
N LEU A 119 -8.66 4.70 -19.63
CA LEU A 119 -9.87 4.30 -18.95
C LEU A 119 -9.60 3.46 -17.69
N ILE A 120 -8.42 2.84 -17.54
CA ILE A 120 -8.11 1.93 -16.43
C ILE A 120 -8.40 2.54 -15.05
N PRO A 121 -8.05 3.81 -14.75
CA PRO A 121 -8.35 4.43 -13.46
C PRO A 121 -9.84 4.55 -13.13
N THR A 122 -10.73 4.43 -14.11
CA THR A 122 -12.18 4.49 -13.91
C THR A 122 -12.77 3.19 -13.38
N TYR A 123 -12.05 2.06 -13.53
CA TYR A 123 -12.47 0.74 -13.08
C TYR A 123 -12.14 0.47 -11.60
N PRO A 124 -12.97 -0.30 -10.88
CA PRO A 124 -14.31 -0.74 -11.28
C PRO A 124 -15.33 0.41 -11.25
N PHE A 125 -16.37 0.33 -12.07
CA PHE A 125 -17.32 1.43 -12.23
C PHE A 125 -18.26 1.65 -11.04
N VAL A 126 -18.68 0.58 -10.36
CA VAL A 126 -19.73 0.63 -9.31
C VAL A 126 -19.18 0.15 -7.98
N GLY A 127 -19.46 0.89 -6.90
CA GLY A 127 -19.15 0.49 -5.53
C GLY A 127 -17.70 0.74 -5.08
N TYR A 128 -16.86 1.33 -5.93
CA TYR A 128 -15.47 1.65 -5.61
C TYR A 128 -15.24 3.15 -5.74
N THR A 129 -14.36 3.67 -4.88
CA THR A 129 -13.97 5.08 -4.85
C THR A 129 -12.48 5.24 -5.08
N GLU A 130 -12.12 6.41 -5.58
CA GLU A 130 -10.73 6.81 -5.68
C GLU A 130 -10.21 7.23 -4.30
N VAL A 131 -9.02 6.75 -3.99
CA VAL A 131 -8.27 7.14 -2.80
C VAL A 131 -7.17 8.06 -3.25
N ALA A 132 -7.36 9.35 -3.02
CA ALA A 132 -6.43 10.47 -3.14
C ALA A 132 -7.24 11.72 -2.81
#